data_AF-A0A251TJL2-F1
#
_entry.id   AF-A0A251TJL2-F1
#
_cell.length_a   1.000
_cell.length_b   1.000
_cell.length_c   1.000
_cell.angle_alpha   90.00
_cell.angle_beta   90.00
_cell.angle_gamma   90.00
#
_symmetry.space_group_name_H-M   'P 1'
#
loop_
_entity.id
_entity.type
_entity.pdbx_description
1 polymer ?
#
loop_
_entity_poly.entity_id
_entity_poly.type
_entity_poly.pdbx_seq_one_letter_code
_entity_poly.pdbx_strand_id
1 'polypeptide(L)'
;MCRRRRRNAGFAFVNFTNPEAAFRFRDAFHGRHWNLFESSKVAEITRARIQGKAALINNCKGMDFSYGSEEDMPVWFAPARDGSDDQVRSKMFVVGKFSWAKMKFGN
;
A
#
# COMPACT_ATOMS: atom_id res chain seq x y z
N MET A 1 16.60 25.68 -2.87
CA MET A 1 15.60 24.73 -2.32
C MET A 1 15.36 23.62 -3.34
N CYS A 2 15.91 22.42 -3.15
CA CYS A 2 15.60 21.26 -3.99
C CYS A 2 14.23 20.71 -3.56
N ARG A 3 13.19 20.82 -4.40
CA ARG A 3 11.90 20.14 -4.19
C ARG A 3 12.18 18.63 -4.19
N ARG A 4 12.38 18.03 -3.01
CA ARG A 4 12.40 16.56 -2.86
C ARG A 4 11.09 16.04 -3.43
N ARG A 5 11.13 15.44 -4.62
CA ARG A 5 9.96 14.77 -5.21
C ARG A 5 9.55 13.64 -4.28
N ARG A 6 8.33 13.74 -3.76
CA ARG A 6 7.60 12.66 -3.08
C ARG A 6 7.55 11.45 -4.01
N ARG A 7 8.17 10.34 -3.61
CA ARG A 7 8.31 9.12 -4.42
C ARG A 7 8.03 7.91 -3.55
N ASN A 8 7.38 6.90 -4.13
CA ASN A 8 7.24 5.60 -3.48
C ASN A 8 8.60 4.88 -3.38
N ALA A 9 8.71 3.93 -2.46
CA ALA A 9 9.91 3.11 -2.27
C ALA A 9 10.11 2.05 -3.38
N GLY A 10 9.15 1.91 -4.31
CA GLY A 10 9.21 0.94 -5.41
C GLY A 10 8.61 -0.43 -5.11
N PHE A 11 7.99 -0.62 -3.94
CA PHE A 11 7.30 -1.86 -3.57
C PHE A 11 6.01 -1.55 -2.78
N ALA A 12 5.13 -2.55 -2.68
CA ALA A 12 3.91 -2.50 -1.88
C ALA A 12 3.55 -3.88 -1.33
N PHE A 13 2.76 -3.91 -0.26
CA PHE A 13 2.19 -5.13 0.30
C PHE A 13 0.67 -5.10 0.11
N VAL A 14 0.11 -6.20 -0.40
CA VAL A 14 -1.34 -6.37 -0.57
C VAL A 14 -1.74 -7.71 0.05
N ASN A 15 -2.75 -7.69 0.90
CA ASN A 15 -3.29 -8.91 1.49
C ASN A 15 -4.65 -9.24 0.87
N PHE A 16 -4.70 -10.29 0.07
CA PHE A 16 -5.94 -10.82 -0.51
C PHE A 16 -6.73 -11.62 0.55
N THR A 17 -8.05 -11.68 0.37
CA THR A 17 -8.94 -12.51 1.20
C THR A 17 -8.92 -13.98 0.78
N ASN A 18 -8.51 -14.26 -0.46
CA ASN A 18 -8.51 -15.59 -1.05
C ASN A 18 -7.20 -15.88 -1.80
N PRO A 19 -6.53 -17.03 -1.59
CA PRO A 19 -5.29 -17.36 -2.29
C PRO A 19 -5.41 -17.37 -3.81
N GLU A 20 -6.52 -17.86 -4.37
CA GLU A 20 -6.74 -17.88 -5.82
C GLU A 20 -6.80 -16.47 -6.40
N ALA A 21 -7.30 -15.48 -5.65
CA ALA A 21 -7.28 -14.08 -6.09
C ALA A 21 -5.85 -13.54 -6.17
N ALA A 22 -4.99 -13.90 -5.21
CA ALA A 22 -3.57 -13.53 -5.25
C ALA A 22 -2.85 -14.17 -6.44
N PHE A 23 -3.16 -15.43 -6.77
CA PHE A 23 -2.61 -16.10 -7.96
C PHE A 23 -3.07 -15.43 -9.26
N ARG A 24 -4.37 -15.14 -9.42
CA ARG A 24 -4.87 -14.42 -10.60
C ARG A 24 -4.22 -13.04 -10.75
N PHE A 25 -4.05 -12.32 -9.65
CA PHE A 25 -3.35 -11.03 -9.65
C PHE A 25 -1.90 -11.18 -10.10
N ARG A 26 -1.17 -12.16 -9.55
CA ARG A 26 0.19 -12.45 -9.98
C ARG A 26 0.24 -12.77 -11.47
N ASP A 27 -0.58 -13.69 -11.96
CA ASP A 27 -0.52 -14.14 -13.35
C ASP A 27 -0.88 -13.01 -14.34
N ALA A 28 -1.75 -12.08 -13.93
CA ALA A 28 -2.10 -10.91 -14.74
C ALA A 28 -0.98 -9.85 -14.80
N PHE A 29 -0.32 -9.56 -13.67
CA PHE A 29 0.55 -8.39 -13.53
C PHE A 29 2.04 -8.72 -13.44
N HIS A 30 2.44 -9.92 -13.05
CA HIS A 30 3.84 -10.30 -12.93
C HIS A 30 4.54 -10.26 -14.30
N GLY A 31 5.72 -9.66 -14.35
CA GLY A 31 6.47 -9.49 -15.60
C GLY A 31 5.89 -8.45 -16.56
N ARG A 32 4.83 -7.71 -16.17
CA ARG A 32 4.25 -6.64 -16.99
C ARG A 32 4.94 -5.31 -16.76
N HIS A 33 5.04 -4.50 -17.80
CA HIS A 33 5.48 -3.11 -17.68
C HIS A 33 4.42 -2.25 -17.00
N TRP A 34 4.87 -1.28 -16.20
CA TRP A 34 4.00 -0.20 -15.74
C TRP A 34 3.78 0.78 -16.90
N ASN A 35 2.65 0.68 -17.59
CA ASN A 35 2.31 1.53 -18.75
C ASN A 35 1.95 2.99 -18.40
N LEU A 36 2.33 3.45 -17.22
CA LEU A 36 2.06 4.80 -16.71
C LEU A 36 3.38 5.55 -16.50
N PHE A 37 3.36 6.85 -16.76
CA PHE A 37 4.49 7.77 -16.53
C PHE A 37 5.78 7.39 -17.29
N GLU A 38 5.65 6.79 -18.49
CA GLU A 38 6.79 6.33 -19.31
C GLU A 38 7.77 5.44 -18.52
N SER A 39 7.25 4.68 -17.55
CA SER A 39 8.11 3.89 -16.67
C SER A 39 8.63 2.66 -17.42
N SER A 40 9.95 2.48 -17.44
CA SER A 40 10.58 1.23 -17.89
C SER A 40 10.46 0.10 -16.86
N LYS A 41 9.85 0.36 -15.70
CA LYS A 41 9.75 -0.63 -14.61
C LYS A 41 8.85 -1.79 -15.00
N VAL A 42 9.30 -2.99 -14.66
CA VAL A 42 8.56 -4.25 -14.78
C VAL A 42 8.08 -4.66 -13.38
N ALA A 43 6.82 -5.07 -13.26
CA ALA A 43 6.22 -5.48 -12.01
C ALA A 43 6.70 -6.89 -11.61
N GLU A 44 7.28 -6.99 -10.42
CA GLU A 44 7.60 -8.27 -9.79
C GLU A 44 6.62 -8.52 -8.63
N ILE A 45 6.13 -9.75 -8.52
CA ILE A 45 5.13 -10.14 -7.53
C ILE A 45 5.60 -11.43 -6.90
N THR A 46 5.89 -11.35 -5.61
CA THR A 46 6.41 -12.47 -4.81
C THR A 46 5.61 -12.61 -3.53
N ARG A 47 5.73 -13.77 -2.87
CA ARG A 47 5.09 -13.99 -1.57
C ARG A 47 5.82 -13.15 -0.52
N ALA A 48 5.07 -12.35 0.22
CA ALA A 48 5.63 -11.56 1.32
C ALA A 48 6.12 -12.45 2.47
N ARG A 49 7.18 -12.03 3.17
CA ARG A 49 7.65 -12.70 4.39
C ARG A 49 6.62 -12.65 5.52
N ILE A 50 5.89 -11.54 5.62
CA ILE A 50 4.80 -11.35 6.58
C ILE A 50 3.49 -11.72 5.89
N GLN A 51 2.82 -12.75 6.39
CA GLN A 51 1.60 -13.30 5.79
C GLN A 51 0.39 -13.06 6.69
N GLY A 52 -0.75 -12.73 6.07
CA GLY A 52 -2.03 -12.52 6.74
C GLY A 52 -2.26 -11.08 7.22
N LYS A 53 -3.53 -10.67 7.16
CA LYS A 53 -4.00 -9.31 7.49
C LYS A 53 -3.59 -8.88 8.91
N ALA A 54 -3.80 -9.72 9.92
CA ALA A 54 -3.51 -9.39 11.31
C ALA A 54 -2.01 -9.13 11.54
N ALA A 55 -1.15 -9.99 10.98
CA ALA A 55 0.30 -9.84 11.07
C ALA A 55 0.79 -8.59 10.34
N LEU A 56 0.25 -8.32 9.14
CA LEU A 56 0.58 -7.11 8.37
C LEU A 56 0.15 -5.84 9.11
N ILE A 57 -1.06 -5.80 9.67
CA ILE A 57 -1.53 -4.68 10.50
C ILE A 57 -0.61 -4.47 11.69
N ASN A 58 -0.24 -5.54 12.42
CA ASN A 58 0.63 -5.43 13.58
C ASN A 58 2.02 -4.89 13.20
N ASN A 59 2.58 -5.36 12.10
CA ASN A 59 3.85 -4.87 11.57
C ASN A 59 3.77 -3.38 11.18
N CYS A 60 2.71 -2.97 10.50
CA CYS A 60 2.51 -1.56 10.12
C CYS A 60 2.32 -0.63 11.33
N LYS A 61 1.79 -1.11 12.46
CA LYS A 61 1.67 -0.31 13.69
C LYS A 61 3.03 0.10 14.27
N GLY A 62 4.08 -0.70 14.04
CA GLY A 62 5.44 -0.41 14.50
C GLY A 62 6.27 0.42 13.53
N MET A 63 5.75 0.71 12.33
CA MET A 63 6.45 1.50 11.31
C MET A 63 6.22 3.00 11.53
N ASP A 64 7.24 3.80 11.21
CA ASP A 64 7.17 5.27 11.25
C ASP A 64 6.87 5.83 9.85
N PHE A 65 5.70 6.47 9.71
CA PHE A 65 5.26 7.13 8.49
C PHE A 65 5.30 8.67 8.60
N SER A 66 6.00 9.22 9.60
CA SER A 66 6.00 10.66 9.92
C SER A 66 6.56 11.59 8.84
N TYR A 67 7.27 11.04 7.84
CA TYR A 67 7.78 11.81 6.70
C TYR A 67 6.81 11.86 5.51
N GLY A 68 5.70 11.12 5.56
CA GLY A 68 4.67 11.09 4.51
C GLY A 68 3.51 12.05 4.75
N SER A 69 2.43 11.87 3.99
CA SER A 69 1.10 12.43 4.26
C SER A 69 0.15 11.35 4.77
N GLU A 70 -1.06 11.72 5.18
CA GLU A 70 -2.10 10.74 5.55
C GLU A 70 -2.43 9.77 4.41
N GLU A 71 -2.23 10.17 3.16
CA GLU A 71 -2.41 9.34 1.96
C GLU A 71 -1.36 8.23 1.82
N ASP A 72 -0.24 8.32 2.54
CA ASP A 72 0.82 7.30 2.57
C ASP A 72 0.60 6.21 3.60
N MET A 73 -0.39 6.40 4.46
CA MET A 73 -0.60 5.51 5.57
C MET A 73 -1.15 4.16 5.06
N PRO A 74 -0.69 3.03 5.62
CA PRO A 74 -1.26 1.73 5.30
C PRO A 74 -2.74 1.69 5.67
N VAL A 75 -3.55 1.05 4.84
CA VAL A 75 -5.00 0.95 5.04
C VAL A 75 -5.51 -0.48 4.89
N TRP A 76 -6.65 -0.76 5.51
CA TRP A 76 -7.45 -1.94 5.23
C TRP A 76 -8.94 -1.57 5.14
N PHE A 77 -9.73 -2.44 4.51
CA PHE A 77 -11.15 -2.17 4.22
C PHE A 77 -12.08 -3.20 4.87
N ALA A 78 -13.26 -2.75 5.33
CA ALA A 78 -14.36 -3.59 5.78
C ALA A 78 -15.70 -3.17 5.11
N PRO A 79 -16.37 -4.06 4.36
CA PRO A 79 -15.88 -5.37 3.90
C PRO A 79 -14.62 -5.23 3.02
N ALA A 80 -13.94 -6.34 2.74
CA ALA A 80 -12.81 -6.34 1.82
C ALA A 80 -13.27 -5.92 0.41
N ARG A 81 -12.40 -5.21 -0.32
CA ARG A 81 -12.67 -4.79 -1.70
C ARG A 81 -12.27 -5.91 -2.66
N ASP A 82 -13.10 -6.10 -3.68
CA ASP A 82 -12.90 -7.00 -4.81
C ASP A 82 -12.43 -6.27 -6.08
N GLY A 83 -12.55 -4.93 -6.10
CA GLY A 83 -12.06 -4.08 -7.18
C GLY A 83 -13.12 -3.68 -8.20
N SER A 84 -14.40 -4.01 -8.00
CA SER A 84 -15.48 -3.41 -8.78
C SER A 84 -15.80 -1.99 -8.30
N ASP A 85 -16.13 -1.10 -9.24
CA ASP A 85 -16.62 0.26 -8.93
C ASP A 85 -18.03 0.24 -8.33
N ASP A 86 -18.79 -0.80 -8.63
CA ASP A 86 -19.99 -1.14 -7.89
C ASP A 86 -19.58 -1.87 -6.62
N GLN A 87 -19.78 -1.25 -5.44
CA GLN A 87 -20.40 -1.88 -4.26
C GLN A 87 -20.20 -1.08 -2.97
N VAL A 88 -21.23 -1.17 -2.12
CA VAL A 88 -21.24 -1.04 -0.65
C VAL A 88 -20.00 -0.31 -0.09
N ARG A 89 -20.17 0.99 0.22
CA ARG A 89 -19.16 1.90 0.80
C ARG A 89 -18.26 1.19 1.81
N SER A 90 -17.18 0.58 1.35
CA SER A 90 -16.30 -0.18 2.25
C SER A 90 -15.62 0.84 3.14
N LYS A 91 -15.76 0.67 4.45
CA LYS A 91 -15.13 1.58 5.41
C LYS A 91 -13.62 1.36 5.35
N MET A 92 -12.89 2.44 5.14
CA MET A 92 -11.42 2.47 5.16
C MET A 92 -10.94 2.67 6.59
N PHE A 93 -9.91 1.92 6.98
CA PHE A 93 -9.27 2.01 8.29
C PHE A 93 -7.78 2.22 8.10
N VAL A 94 -7.26 3.32 8.65
CA VAL A 94 -5.83 3.65 8.63
C VAL A 94 -5.10 2.89 9.74
N VAL A 95 -3.89 2.43 9.45
CA VAL A 95 -3.03 1.67 10.37
C VAL A 95 -1.78 2.49 10.71
N GLY A 96 -1.46 2.59 11.99
CA GLY A 96 -0.29 3.33 12.48
C GLY A 96 -0.66 4.67 13.11
N LYS A 97 0.36 5.44 13.48
CA LYS A 97 0.19 6.78 14.07
C LYS A 97 0.79 7.81 13.14
N PHE A 98 -0.06 8.64 12.54
CA PHE A 98 0.39 9.86 11.89
C PHE A 98 0.58 10.95 12.96
N SER A 99 1.79 11.49 13.12
CA SER A 99 2.07 12.52 14.13
C SER A 99 2.14 13.90 13.49
N TRP A 100 1.05 14.65 13.60
CA TRP A 100 0.95 16.06 13.20
C TRP A 100 1.97 16.97 13.91
N ALA A 101 2.47 16.57 15.08
CA ALA A 101 3.39 17.38 15.89
C ALA A 101 4.78 17.58 15.25
N LYS A 102 5.23 16.64 14.40
CA LYS A 102 6.55 16.75 13.74
C LYS A 102 6.57 17.64 12.50
N MET A 103 5.42 17.91 11.88
CA MET A 103 5.33 18.82 10.72
C MET A 103 5.42 20.30 11.10
N LYS A 104 5.20 20.67 12.37
CA LYS A 104 5.22 22.07 12.83
C LYS A 104 6.59 22.58 13.26
N PHE A 105 7.61 21.72 13.29
CA PHE A 105 8.99 22.08 13.62
C PHE A 105 9.95 21.64 12.52
N GLY A 106 9.71 22.12 11.30
CA GLY A 106 10.77 22.26 10.31
C GLY A 106 11.38 23.64 10.47
N ASN A 107 12.55 23.71 11.11
CA ASN A 107 13.47 24.85 11.01
C ASN A 107 14.29 24.71 9.73
#